data_AF-A0A970ZEH6-F1
#
_entry.id   AF-A0A970ZEH6-F1
#
_cell.length_a   1.000
_cell.length_b   1.000
_cell.length_c   1.000
_cell.angle_alpha   90.00
_cell.angle_beta   90.00
_cell.angle_gamma   90.00
#
_symmetry.space_group_name_H-M   'P 1'
#
loop_
_entity.id
_entity.type
_entity.pdbx_description
1 polymer ?
#
loop_
_entity_poly.entity_id
_entity_poly.type
_entity_poly.pdbx_seq_one_letter_code
_entity_poly.pdbx_strand_id
1 'polypeptide(L)'
;MKKKKIALALAAVMLFTGLMTACANSSAPESEQPSENAETPVSGPKEITIAAGRSFYQGPATNIFLHGRTNVWQALVMLDNNMEPEMKLAESITQSEDGLTWTIKLRDNVIFHDGTKLTSDAAIANLERLYHWNSGSKAYDPAYEKTGEYGKIVNMAALDEFSFTVTHENPIPDFDSRLAYENSAMFSPASFDDSKAITVPYGTGPYKYDSYDETAEKLSLVKFDEY
;
A
#
# COMPACT_ATOMS: atom_id res chain seq x y z
N MET A 1 36.68 -40.56 -29.81
CA MET A 1 36.74 -42.03 -29.98
C MET A 1 35.38 -42.61 -29.61
N LYS A 2 34.73 -43.24 -30.60
CA LYS A 2 33.85 -44.45 -30.57
C LYS A 2 33.10 -44.73 -29.24
N LYS A 3 31.77 -44.65 -29.12
CA LYS A 3 30.63 -45.28 -29.84
C LYS A 3 29.89 -46.24 -28.87
N LYS A 4 28.55 -46.05 -28.77
CA LYS A 4 27.50 -47.10 -28.70
C LYS A 4 27.37 -47.84 -27.34
N LYS A 5 26.26 -48.44 -26.90
CA LYS A 5 24.84 -48.63 -27.30
C LYS A 5 24.20 -49.45 -26.14
N ILE A 6 22.97 -49.16 -25.72
CA ILE A 6 21.73 -49.99 -25.86
C ILE A 6 21.66 -51.35 -25.11
N ALA A 7 20.49 -51.56 -24.50
CA ALA A 7 19.75 -52.80 -24.18
C ALA A 7 20.14 -53.58 -22.91
N LEU A 8 19.23 -53.96 -22.00
CA LEU A 8 17.91 -54.65 -22.02
C LEU A 8 18.09 -56.13 -21.57
N ALA A 9 17.13 -56.61 -20.76
CA ALA A 9 16.76 -57.99 -20.39
C ALA A 9 17.21 -58.41 -18.98
N LEU A 10 16.29 -58.69 -18.04
CA LEU A 10 15.28 -59.77 -17.88
C LEU A 10 15.84 -61.08 -17.29
N ALA A 11 14.98 -61.70 -16.46
CA ALA A 11 15.03 -63.01 -15.80
C ALA A 11 15.67 -63.00 -14.39
N ALA A 12 15.08 -63.43 -13.26
CA ALA A 12 13.92 -64.22 -12.84
C ALA A 12 14.37 -65.39 -11.94
N VAL A 13 13.53 -65.67 -10.92
CA VAL A 13 13.33 -66.94 -10.21
C VAL A 13 14.27 -67.31 -9.04
N MET A 14 13.71 -67.33 -7.82
CA MET A 14 13.59 -68.52 -6.94
C MET A 14 12.78 -68.12 -5.69
N LEU A 15 11.47 -68.38 -5.61
CA LEU A 15 10.83 -69.62 -5.12
C LEU A 15 11.31 -70.07 -3.72
N PHE A 16 10.58 -69.65 -2.68
CA PHE A 16 10.35 -70.46 -1.49
C PHE A 16 8.87 -70.42 -1.15
N THR A 17 8.15 -71.45 -1.57
CA THR A 17 6.79 -71.77 -1.16
C THR A 17 6.81 -72.48 0.18
N GLY A 18 6.02 -71.99 1.13
CA GLY A 18 5.63 -72.70 2.34
C GLY A 18 4.21 -72.32 2.71
N LEU A 19 3.24 -73.13 2.28
CA LEU A 19 1.83 -73.04 2.66
C LEU A 19 1.66 -73.34 4.15
N MET A 20 0.77 -72.60 4.83
CA MET A 20 -0.36 -73.21 5.55
C MET A 20 -1.46 -72.16 5.74
N THR A 21 -2.62 -72.51 5.23
CA THR A 21 -3.88 -71.78 5.24
C THR A 21 -4.51 -71.81 6.64
N ALA A 22 -4.91 -70.66 7.17
CA ALA A 22 -5.89 -70.56 8.25
C ALA A 22 -6.94 -69.51 7.84
N CYS A 23 -8.17 -70.00 7.67
CA CYS A 23 -9.34 -69.23 7.26
C CYS A 23 -9.75 -68.22 8.34
N ALA A 24 -10.19 -67.02 7.94
CA ALA A 24 -11.50 -66.49 8.34
C ALA A 24 -11.73 -65.05 7.82
N ASN A 25 -12.72 -64.97 6.94
CA ASN A 25 -13.82 -63.99 6.95
C ASN A 25 -13.65 -62.57 6.36
N SER A 26 -14.35 -62.41 5.23
CA SER A 26 -15.19 -61.27 4.80
C SER A 26 -14.58 -60.00 4.19
N SER A 27 -14.84 -59.88 2.87
CA SER A 27 -15.20 -58.69 2.09
C SER A 27 -14.14 -57.61 1.80
N ALA A 28 -13.80 -57.48 0.52
CA ALA A 28 -13.09 -56.34 -0.06
C ALA A 28 -13.98 -55.07 -0.06
N PRO A 29 -13.39 -53.86 -0.01
CA PRO A 29 -14.09 -52.63 0.29
C PRO A 29 -14.88 -52.08 -0.90
N GLU A 30 -16.06 -51.57 -0.60
CA GLU A 30 -16.91 -50.79 -1.49
C GLU A 30 -16.34 -49.38 -1.64
N SER A 31 -16.31 -48.89 -2.88
CA SER A 31 -15.80 -47.56 -3.23
C SER A 31 -16.78 -46.48 -2.79
N GLU A 32 -16.45 -45.71 -1.75
CA GLU A 32 -17.14 -44.46 -1.42
C GLU A 32 -16.65 -43.31 -2.30
N GLN A 33 -17.60 -42.70 -3.03
CA GLN A 33 -17.45 -41.46 -3.78
C GLN A 33 -17.37 -40.26 -2.81
N PRO A 34 -16.68 -39.15 -3.14
CA PRO A 34 -16.36 -38.09 -2.18
C PRO A 34 -17.63 -37.40 -1.67
N SER A 35 -17.80 -37.32 -0.36
CA SER A 35 -18.80 -36.44 0.24
C SER A 35 -18.36 -35.00 0.04
N GLU A 36 -19.17 -34.23 -0.68
CA GLU A 36 -19.08 -32.78 -0.79
C GLU A 36 -19.16 -32.19 0.62
N ASN A 37 -18.02 -31.79 1.16
CA ASN A 37 -17.91 -31.21 2.49
C ASN A 37 -18.46 -29.78 2.39
N ALA A 38 -19.74 -29.60 2.73
CA ALA A 38 -20.32 -28.28 2.86
C ALA A 38 -19.58 -27.54 3.98
N GLU A 39 -18.66 -26.65 3.60
CA GLU A 39 -17.99 -25.76 4.55
C GLU A 39 -19.05 -24.92 5.25
N THR A 40 -19.32 -25.23 6.52
CA THR A 40 -20.06 -24.35 7.41
C THR A 40 -19.42 -22.97 7.39
N PRO A 41 -20.16 -21.88 7.13
CA PRO A 41 -19.59 -20.54 7.15
C PRO A 41 -19.03 -20.30 8.55
N VAL A 42 -17.73 -20.01 8.63
CA VAL A 42 -17.09 -19.64 9.90
C VAL A 42 -17.72 -18.32 10.34
N SER A 43 -18.69 -18.39 11.25
CA SER A 43 -19.34 -17.22 11.82
C SER A 43 -18.42 -16.62 12.88
N GLY A 44 -17.64 -15.62 12.47
CA GLY A 44 -16.80 -14.80 13.32
C GLY A 44 -16.48 -13.48 12.61
N PRO A 45 -15.93 -12.47 13.32
CA PRO A 45 -15.42 -11.27 12.67
C PRO A 45 -14.41 -11.65 11.58
N LYS A 46 -14.55 -11.06 10.39
CA LYS A 46 -13.62 -11.25 9.28
C LYS A 46 -12.32 -10.52 9.59
N GLU A 47 -11.44 -11.16 10.35
CA GLU A 47 -10.12 -10.66 10.70
C GLU A 47 -9.03 -11.42 9.94
N ILE A 48 -8.01 -10.69 9.47
CA ILE A 48 -6.79 -11.27 8.93
C ILE A 48 -5.64 -10.72 9.76
N THR A 49 -4.92 -11.60 10.46
CA THR A 49 -3.68 -11.24 11.17
C THR A 49 -2.48 -11.60 10.30
N ILE A 50 -1.63 -10.61 10.03
CA ILE A 50 -0.42 -10.79 9.23
C ILE A 50 0.79 -10.52 10.13
N ALA A 51 1.63 -11.54 10.33
CA ALA A 51 2.93 -11.34 10.96
C ALA A 51 3.89 -10.71 9.93
N ALA A 52 4.51 -9.59 10.29
CA ALA A 52 5.44 -8.87 9.42
C ALA A 52 6.81 -8.72 10.10
N GLY A 53 7.89 -8.85 9.34
CA GLY A 53 9.26 -8.68 9.85
C GLY A 53 9.70 -7.21 10.06
N ARG A 54 8.75 -6.27 10.02
CA ARG A 54 8.98 -4.83 10.26
C ARG A 54 7.72 -4.19 10.82
N SER A 55 7.89 -3.08 11.55
CA SER A 55 6.75 -2.26 11.94
C SER A 55 6.18 -1.50 10.74
N PHE A 56 4.85 -1.48 10.65
CA PHE A 56 4.10 -0.60 9.76
C PHE A 56 3.58 0.65 10.46
N TYR A 57 3.67 0.71 11.78
CA TYR A 57 3.39 1.89 12.58
C TYR A 57 4.68 2.72 12.70
N GLN A 58 4.65 3.95 12.18
CA GLN A 58 5.76 4.89 12.28
C GLN A 58 5.54 5.91 13.40
N GLY A 59 4.27 6.20 13.72
CA GLY A 59 3.86 7.05 14.82
C GLY A 59 3.85 8.55 14.51
N PRO A 60 3.39 9.37 15.46
CA PRO A 60 3.12 10.80 15.27
C PRO A 60 4.37 11.65 15.04
N ALA A 61 5.56 11.13 15.38
CA ALA A 61 6.85 11.80 15.13
C ALA A 61 7.32 11.67 13.66
N THR A 62 6.44 11.31 12.73
CA THR A 62 6.76 11.15 11.30
C THR A 62 5.75 11.90 10.45
N ASN A 63 6.13 12.21 9.21
CA ASN A 63 5.27 12.94 8.29
C ASN A 63 4.11 12.09 7.73
N ILE A 64 4.16 10.76 7.85
CA ILE A 64 3.15 9.86 7.25
C ILE A 64 2.44 8.94 8.25
N PHE A 65 2.87 8.89 9.52
CA PHE A 65 2.26 8.15 10.64
C PHE A 65 2.23 6.61 10.49
N LEU A 66 1.80 6.09 9.34
CA LEU A 66 1.81 4.68 8.96
C LEU A 66 2.60 4.51 7.66
N HIS A 67 3.22 3.35 7.52
CA HIS A 67 3.89 2.97 6.29
C HIS A 67 2.86 2.79 5.14
N GLY A 68 3.18 3.23 3.92
CA GLY A 68 2.24 3.23 2.77
C GLY A 68 1.64 1.85 2.40
N ARG A 69 2.37 0.76 2.64
CA ARG A 69 1.86 -0.63 2.54
C ARG A 69 0.64 -0.96 3.41
N THR A 70 0.29 -0.14 4.39
CA THR A 70 -0.97 -0.27 5.14
C THR A 70 -2.19 0.09 4.29
N ASN A 71 -2.00 0.83 3.19
CA ASN A 71 -3.06 1.40 2.36
C ASN A 71 -4.07 2.23 3.18
N VAL A 72 -3.61 2.90 4.25
CA VAL A 72 -4.44 3.86 4.99
C VAL A 72 -4.52 5.19 4.26
N TRP A 73 -3.41 5.63 3.69
CA TRP A 73 -3.34 6.81 2.85
C TRP A 73 -2.91 6.44 1.43
N GLN A 74 -3.22 7.32 0.49
CA GLN A 74 -2.73 7.24 -0.89
C GLN A 74 -2.04 8.54 -1.25
N ALA A 75 -1.29 8.51 -2.35
CA ALA A 75 -0.55 9.64 -2.88
C ALA A 75 -1.17 10.15 -4.19
N LEU A 76 -0.84 11.36 -4.61
CA LEU A 76 -1.21 11.87 -5.95
C LEU A 76 -0.72 10.92 -7.05
N VAL A 77 0.52 10.46 -6.91
CA VAL A 77 1.18 9.52 -7.81
C VAL A 77 1.65 8.31 -7.00
N MET A 78 1.34 7.10 -7.46
CA MET A 78 1.85 5.84 -6.90
C MET A 78 2.76 5.16 -7.91
N LEU A 79 3.39 4.05 -7.52
CA LEU A 79 4.12 3.20 -8.46
C LEU A 79 3.27 1.96 -8.76
N ASP A 80 3.18 1.60 -10.04
CA ASP A 80 2.53 0.37 -10.48
C ASP A 80 3.42 -0.86 -10.20
N ASN A 81 2.96 -2.04 -10.62
CA ASN A 81 3.70 -3.30 -10.44
C ASN A 81 5.03 -3.35 -11.22
N ASN A 82 5.20 -2.47 -12.21
CA ASN A 82 6.42 -2.35 -13.01
C ASN A 82 7.36 -1.26 -12.47
N MET A 83 7.02 -0.65 -11.33
CA MET A 83 7.73 0.50 -10.74
C MET A 83 7.61 1.79 -11.56
N GLU A 84 6.60 1.90 -12.41
CA GLU A 84 6.31 3.09 -13.19
C GLU A 84 5.34 4.02 -12.44
N PRO A 85 5.52 5.35 -12.51
CA PRO A 85 4.57 6.30 -11.95
C PRO A 85 3.15 6.14 -12.52
N GLU A 86 2.16 6.03 -11.64
CA GLU A 86 0.73 5.93 -11.95
C GLU A 86 -0.05 7.03 -11.21
N MET A 87 -0.87 7.79 -11.95
CA MET A 87 -1.77 8.81 -11.40
C MET A 87 -2.86 8.16 -10.55
N LYS A 88 -2.74 8.30 -9.22
CA LYS A 88 -3.62 7.63 -8.26
C LYS A 88 -4.73 8.55 -7.77
N LEU A 89 -4.40 9.55 -6.94
CA LEU A 89 -5.36 10.57 -6.49
C LEU A 89 -5.43 11.76 -7.46
N ALA A 90 -4.34 12.02 -8.20
CA ALA A 90 -4.39 12.90 -9.34
C ALA A 90 -5.09 12.22 -10.52
N GLU A 91 -5.83 13.00 -11.30
CA GLU A 91 -6.29 12.65 -12.64
C GLU A 91 -5.21 12.97 -13.68
N SER A 92 -4.54 14.12 -13.54
CA SER A 92 -3.47 14.55 -14.44
C SER A 92 -2.51 15.52 -13.76
N ILE A 93 -1.25 15.52 -14.20
CA ILE A 93 -0.23 16.48 -13.81
C ILE A 93 0.45 16.99 -15.09
N THR A 94 0.40 18.29 -15.35
CA THR A 94 0.90 18.89 -16.60
C THR A 94 1.84 20.05 -16.33
N GLN A 95 2.97 20.09 -17.01
CA GLN A 95 3.95 21.16 -16.94
C GLN A 95 3.65 22.27 -17.96
N SER A 96 3.89 23.53 -17.58
CA SER A 96 3.91 24.68 -18.50
C SER A 96 5.09 24.64 -19.46
N GLU A 97 5.01 25.38 -20.58
CA GLU A 97 6.06 25.43 -21.60
C GLU A 97 7.40 25.97 -21.07
N ASP A 98 7.37 26.88 -20.10
CA ASP A 98 8.56 27.42 -19.44
C ASP A 98 9.17 26.49 -18.37
N GLY A 99 8.49 25.37 -18.08
CA GLY A 99 8.92 24.36 -17.12
C GLY A 99 8.75 24.75 -15.64
N LEU A 100 8.18 25.92 -15.34
CA LEU A 100 8.13 26.48 -13.97
C LEU A 100 6.86 26.09 -13.22
N THR A 101 5.74 25.95 -13.92
CA THR A 101 4.43 25.74 -13.30
C THR A 101 3.89 24.36 -13.64
N TRP A 102 3.45 23.65 -12.62
CA TRP A 102 2.78 22.36 -12.73
C TRP A 102 1.31 22.55 -12.36
N THR A 103 0.39 22.09 -13.21
CA THR A 103 -1.04 22.04 -12.92
C THR A 103 -1.41 20.61 -12.54
N ILE A 104 -2.00 20.44 -11.36
CA ILE A 104 -2.47 19.16 -10.85
C ILE A 104 -3.99 19.19 -10.86
N LYS A 105 -4.60 18.18 -11.47
CA LYS A 105 -6.05 17.91 -11.37
C LYS A 105 -6.25 16.69 -10.48
N LEU A 106 -7.13 16.79 -9.51
CA LEU A 106 -7.52 15.76 -8.57
C LEU A 106 -8.74 15.01 -9.09
N ARG A 107 -8.86 13.73 -8.70
CA ARG A 107 -10.12 12.99 -8.87
C ARG A 107 -11.16 13.55 -7.89
N ASP A 108 -12.35 13.86 -8.37
CA ASP A 108 -13.42 14.54 -7.63
C ASP A 108 -14.23 13.63 -6.69
N ASN A 109 -14.04 12.32 -6.80
CA ASN A 109 -14.75 11.29 -6.06
C ASN A 109 -13.99 10.75 -4.84
N VAL A 110 -12.87 11.37 -4.45
CA VAL A 110 -12.04 10.91 -3.35
C VAL A 110 -12.52 11.49 -2.02
N ILE A 111 -12.73 10.61 -1.04
CA ILE A 111 -13.19 10.93 0.31
C ILE A 111 -12.13 10.47 1.32
N PHE A 112 -11.84 11.31 2.31
CA PHE A 112 -11.02 10.94 3.46
C PHE A 112 -11.81 10.08 4.45
N HIS A 113 -11.10 9.40 5.34
CA HIS A 113 -11.71 8.53 6.36
C HIS A 113 -12.66 9.23 7.34
N ASP A 114 -12.62 10.56 7.42
CA ASP A 114 -13.50 11.40 8.22
C ASP A 114 -14.76 11.89 7.45
N GLY A 115 -14.93 11.46 6.19
CA GLY A 115 -16.06 11.80 5.33
C GLY A 115 -15.90 13.11 4.54
N THR A 116 -14.79 13.85 4.71
CA THR A 116 -14.51 15.06 3.92
C THR A 116 -13.93 14.71 2.55
N LYS A 117 -14.09 15.59 1.55
CA LYS A 117 -13.53 15.39 0.21
C LYS A 117 -12.07 15.81 0.12
N LEU A 118 -11.31 15.16 -0.77
CA LEU A 118 -10.01 15.65 -1.21
C LEU A 118 -10.20 16.82 -2.19
N THR A 119 -10.05 18.05 -1.67
CA THR A 119 -10.06 19.28 -2.47
C THR A 119 -8.64 19.80 -2.71
N SER A 120 -8.51 20.78 -3.60
CA SER A 120 -7.27 21.53 -3.85
C SER A 120 -6.68 22.10 -2.55
N ASP A 121 -7.50 22.68 -1.67
CA ASP A 121 -7.02 23.25 -0.41
C ASP A 121 -6.42 22.18 0.52
N ALA A 122 -7.06 21.01 0.61
CA ALA A 122 -6.55 19.89 1.39
C ALA A 122 -5.24 19.34 0.79
N ALA A 123 -5.17 19.23 -0.53
CA ALA A 123 -3.97 18.77 -1.24
C ALA A 123 -2.79 19.74 -1.06
N ILE A 124 -3.03 21.05 -1.21
CA ILE A 124 -2.02 22.09 -0.98
C ILE A 124 -1.54 22.05 0.47
N ALA A 125 -2.44 21.97 1.45
CA ALA A 125 -2.07 21.88 2.87
C ALA A 125 -1.17 20.67 3.17
N ASN A 126 -1.42 19.52 2.52
CA ASN A 126 -0.57 18.34 2.64
C ASN A 126 0.80 18.55 2.00
N LEU A 127 0.86 19.08 0.77
CA LEU A 127 2.12 19.33 0.06
C LEU A 127 2.98 20.36 0.79
N GLU A 128 2.40 21.47 1.25
CA GLU A 128 3.08 22.48 2.08
C GLU A 128 3.66 21.84 3.35
N ARG A 129 2.85 21.06 4.08
CA ARG A 129 3.35 20.35 5.27
C ARG A 129 4.48 19.37 4.93
N LEU A 130 4.43 18.65 3.81
CA LEU A 130 5.49 17.73 3.40
C LEU A 130 6.78 18.47 2.99
N TYR A 131 6.63 19.57 2.25
CA TYR A 131 7.73 20.43 1.78
C TYR A 131 8.49 21.07 2.95
N HIS A 132 7.77 21.45 4.00
CA HIS A 132 8.31 22.05 5.22
C HIS A 132 8.62 21.05 6.35
N TRP A 133 8.48 19.74 6.11
CA TRP A 133 8.78 18.73 7.13
C TRP A 133 10.28 18.46 7.26
N ASN A 134 10.91 18.78 8.39
CA ASN A 134 12.31 18.48 8.60
C ASN A 134 12.48 17.08 9.21
N SER A 135 12.97 16.12 8.42
CA SER A 135 13.20 14.74 8.87
C SER A 135 14.25 14.62 9.98
N GLY A 136 15.19 15.58 10.08
CA GLY A 136 16.21 15.61 11.13
C GLY A 136 15.64 15.99 12.49
N SER A 137 14.79 17.02 12.54
CA SER A 137 14.09 17.43 13.77
C SER A 137 12.77 16.69 14.00
N LYS A 138 12.30 15.92 13.00
CA LYS A 138 11.03 15.19 13.00
C LYS A 138 9.81 16.08 13.25
N ALA A 139 9.85 17.29 12.68
CA ALA A 139 8.81 18.28 12.88
C ALA A 139 8.62 19.15 11.62
N TYR A 140 7.43 19.75 11.51
CA TYR A 140 7.20 20.84 10.58
C TYR A 140 7.99 22.08 11.02
N ASP A 141 8.67 22.72 10.07
CA ASP A 141 9.35 23.99 10.25
C ASP A 141 9.10 24.88 9.03
N PRO A 142 8.35 26.00 9.16
CA PRO A 142 8.03 26.86 8.02
C PRO A 142 9.27 27.53 7.40
N ALA A 143 10.42 27.55 8.08
CA ALA A 143 11.67 28.04 7.53
C ALA A 143 12.49 26.96 6.81
N TYR A 144 12.16 25.69 7.00
CA TYR A 144 12.83 24.57 6.34
C TYR A 144 12.15 24.26 5.02
N GLU A 145 12.92 24.02 3.97
CA GLU A 145 12.39 23.69 2.65
C GLU A 145 13.11 22.48 2.08
N LYS A 146 12.35 21.45 1.69
CA LYS A 146 12.86 20.25 0.99
C LYS A 146 13.16 20.52 -0.48
N THR A 147 14.04 21.48 -0.74
CA THR A 147 14.41 21.89 -2.11
C THR A 147 15.10 20.76 -2.89
N GLY A 148 15.75 19.80 -2.22
CA GLY A 148 16.33 18.62 -2.86
C GLY A 148 15.27 17.71 -3.47
N GLU A 149 14.18 17.48 -2.74
CA GLU A 149 13.10 16.57 -3.09
C GLU A 149 12.07 17.24 -4.02
N TYR A 150 11.65 18.47 -3.73
CA TYR A 150 10.58 19.14 -4.46
C TYR A 150 11.06 20.23 -5.42
N GLY A 151 12.32 20.66 -5.33
CA GLY A 151 12.74 21.94 -5.90
C GLY A 151 12.28 23.13 -5.04
N LYS A 152 12.75 24.33 -5.37
CA LYS A 152 12.33 25.55 -4.68
C LYS A 152 10.94 25.96 -5.16
N ILE A 153 9.92 25.68 -4.35
CA ILE A 153 8.53 26.09 -4.61
C ILE A 153 8.37 27.54 -4.18
N VAL A 154 7.77 28.36 -5.05
CA VAL A 154 7.51 29.78 -4.77
C VAL A 154 6.02 30.08 -4.56
N ASN A 155 5.13 29.20 -5.05
CA ASN A 155 3.70 29.35 -4.88
C ASN A 155 2.95 28.02 -5.07
N MET A 156 1.94 27.80 -4.25
CA MET A 156 0.88 26.82 -4.50
C MET A 156 -0.48 27.54 -4.44
N ALA A 157 -1.32 27.35 -5.46
CA ALA A 157 -2.59 28.06 -5.54
C ALA A 157 -3.70 27.20 -6.15
N ALA A 158 -4.86 27.17 -5.50
CA ALA A 158 -6.06 26.57 -6.06
C ALA A 158 -6.52 27.38 -7.29
N LEU A 159 -6.81 26.67 -8.37
CA LEU A 159 -7.52 27.21 -9.54
C LEU A 159 -9.02 27.03 -9.37
N ASP A 160 -9.42 25.87 -8.84
CA ASP A 160 -10.78 25.51 -8.46
C ASP A 160 -10.75 24.43 -7.35
N GLU A 161 -11.92 23.84 -7.02
CA GLU A 161 -12.08 22.83 -5.97
C GLU A 161 -11.21 21.57 -6.18
N PHE A 162 -10.91 21.20 -7.43
CA PHE A 162 -10.19 19.97 -7.78
C PHE A 162 -8.97 20.20 -8.67
N SER A 163 -8.57 21.44 -8.91
CA SER A 163 -7.33 21.74 -9.60
C SER A 163 -6.54 22.87 -8.93
N PHE A 164 -5.21 22.71 -8.92
CA PHE A 164 -4.29 23.67 -8.35
C PHE A 164 -2.96 23.70 -9.10
N THR A 165 -2.20 24.77 -8.91
CA THR A 165 -0.87 24.95 -9.48
C THR A 165 0.21 24.90 -8.42
N VAL A 166 1.38 24.36 -8.79
CA VAL A 166 2.64 24.50 -8.05
C VAL A 166 3.65 25.19 -8.95
N THR A 167 4.16 26.34 -8.54
CA THR A 167 5.15 27.13 -9.29
C THR A 167 6.51 27.05 -8.59
N HIS A 168 7.56 26.84 -9.37
CA HIS A 168 8.93 26.73 -8.91
C HIS A 168 9.77 27.94 -9.31
N GLU A 169 10.85 28.21 -8.57
CA GLU A 169 11.82 29.26 -8.90
C GLU A 169 12.64 28.92 -10.16
N ASN A 170 12.93 27.64 -10.36
CA ASN A 170 13.69 27.12 -11.50
C ASN A 170 12.97 25.91 -12.10
N PRO A 171 13.18 25.58 -13.39
CA PRO A 171 12.52 24.43 -14.00
C PRO A 171 12.85 23.12 -13.27
N ILE A 172 11.81 22.37 -12.89
CA ILE A 172 11.91 21.03 -12.30
C ILE A 172 11.18 20.06 -13.24
N PRO A 173 11.87 19.42 -14.21
CA PRO A 173 11.25 18.62 -15.26
C PRO A 173 10.67 17.28 -14.78
N ASP A 174 11.03 16.84 -13.59
CA ASP A 174 10.68 15.54 -13.00
C ASP A 174 9.76 15.67 -11.78
N PHE A 175 9.10 16.82 -11.60
CA PHE A 175 8.27 17.10 -10.43
C PHE A 175 7.10 16.13 -10.25
N ASP A 176 6.46 15.72 -11.34
CA ASP A 176 5.42 14.70 -11.36
C ASP A 176 5.88 13.38 -10.72
N SER A 177 7.09 12.91 -11.08
CA SER A 177 7.67 11.70 -10.52
C SER A 177 8.09 11.87 -9.05
N ARG A 178 8.52 13.09 -8.66
CA ARG A 178 8.88 13.42 -7.27
C ARG A 178 7.70 13.37 -6.33
N LEU A 179 6.47 13.56 -6.82
CA LEU A 179 5.24 13.41 -6.04
C LEU A 179 4.89 11.94 -5.75
N ALA A 180 5.65 10.97 -6.26
CA ALA A 180 5.36 9.57 -6.00
C ALA A 180 5.44 9.20 -4.50
N TYR A 181 4.53 8.32 -4.08
CA TYR A 181 4.55 7.69 -2.75
C TYR A 181 4.44 8.71 -1.60
N GLU A 182 5.33 8.66 -0.60
CA GLU A 182 5.22 9.48 0.61
C GLU A 182 5.35 10.99 0.35
N ASN A 183 5.86 11.39 -0.81
CA ASN A 183 6.02 12.79 -1.19
C ASN A 183 4.71 13.48 -1.61
N SER A 184 3.61 12.75 -1.70
CA SER A 184 2.29 13.36 -1.81
C SER A 184 1.22 12.57 -1.06
N ALA A 185 1.60 11.94 0.05
CA ALA A 185 0.66 11.28 0.94
C ALA A 185 -0.43 12.26 1.43
N MET A 186 -1.69 11.92 1.20
CA MET A 186 -2.84 12.79 1.52
C MET A 186 -3.55 12.32 2.80
N PHE A 187 -3.67 13.25 3.74
CA PHE A 187 -4.49 13.13 4.94
C PHE A 187 -5.49 14.27 5.03
N SER A 188 -6.64 14.04 5.67
CA SER A 188 -7.57 15.13 5.98
C SER A 188 -6.85 16.20 6.81
N PRO A 189 -7.12 17.50 6.60
CA PRO A 189 -6.63 18.55 7.48
C PRO A 189 -6.96 18.32 8.97
N ALA A 190 -8.05 17.59 9.28
CA ALA A 190 -8.43 17.21 10.65
C ALA A 190 -7.46 16.21 11.30
N SER A 191 -6.56 15.59 10.53
CA SER A 191 -5.47 14.77 11.06
C SER A 191 -4.38 15.56 11.78
N PHE A 192 -4.26 16.85 11.48
CA PHE A 192 -3.13 17.65 11.93
C PHE A 192 -3.46 18.46 13.18
N ASP A 193 -2.53 18.49 14.13
CA ASP A 193 -2.56 19.47 15.21
C ASP A 193 -1.97 20.83 14.78
N ASP A 194 -1.89 21.77 15.73
CA ASP A 194 -1.32 23.10 15.50
C ASP A 194 0.15 23.06 15.05
N SER A 195 0.90 22.02 15.43
CA SER A 195 2.28 21.79 15.01
C SER A 195 2.40 21.09 13.65
N LYS A 196 1.27 20.83 12.99
CA LYS A 196 1.15 20.06 11.75
C LYS A 196 1.60 18.60 11.89
N ALA A 197 1.69 18.07 13.11
CA ALA A 197 1.92 16.65 13.34
C ALA A 197 0.61 15.87 13.13
N ILE A 198 0.72 14.62 12.63
CA ILE A 198 -0.46 13.75 12.48
C ILE A 198 -0.81 13.17 13.86
N THR A 199 -2.03 13.42 14.32
CA THR A 199 -2.57 12.86 15.57
C THR A 199 -3.41 11.62 15.32
N VAL A 200 -4.24 11.64 14.27
CA VAL A 200 -5.00 10.49 13.77
C VAL A 200 -4.90 10.48 12.24
N PRO A 201 -4.45 9.39 11.59
CA PRO A 201 -4.19 9.36 10.15
C PRO A 201 -5.47 9.09 9.33
N TYR A 202 -6.32 10.10 9.18
CA TYR A 202 -7.48 10.08 8.30
C TYR A 202 -7.00 10.19 6.84
N GLY A 203 -6.64 9.06 6.24
CA GLY A 203 -6.17 8.99 4.86
C GLY A 203 -7.30 8.82 3.86
N THR A 204 -6.94 8.42 2.64
CA THR A 204 -7.85 8.20 1.50
C THR A 204 -7.92 6.75 1.05
N GLY A 205 -7.23 5.83 1.75
CA GLY A 205 -7.12 4.43 1.35
C GLY A 205 -8.26 3.54 1.84
N PRO A 206 -8.28 2.25 1.42
CA PRO A 206 -9.35 1.29 1.76
C PRO A 206 -9.43 0.87 3.23
N TYR A 207 -8.44 1.21 4.06
CA TYR A 207 -8.41 0.87 5.48
C TYR A 207 -8.23 2.10 6.34
N LYS A 208 -8.89 2.17 7.49
CA LYS A 208 -8.73 3.23 8.50
C LYS A 208 -7.88 2.75 9.65
N TYR A 209 -7.13 3.66 10.25
CA TYR A 209 -6.46 3.42 11.52
C TYR A 209 -7.49 3.22 12.63
N ASP A 210 -7.31 2.15 13.41
CA ASP A 210 -8.11 1.87 14.61
C ASP A 210 -7.25 2.06 15.86
N SER A 211 -6.15 1.31 15.98
CA SER A 211 -5.31 1.35 17.17
C SER A 211 -3.90 0.82 16.93
N TYR A 212 -2.98 1.18 17.83
CA TYR A 212 -1.66 0.56 17.94
C TYR A 212 -1.41 0.17 19.40
N ASP A 213 -1.13 -1.11 19.63
CA ASP A 213 -0.69 -1.63 20.92
C ASP A 213 0.84 -1.67 20.95
N GLU A 214 1.45 -0.77 21.73
CA GLU A 214 2.91 -0.67 21.86
C GLU A 214 3.54 -1.89 22.53
N THR A 215 2.83 -2.57 23.43
CA THR A 215 3.37 -3.74 24.16
C THR A 215 3.37 -4.98 23.28
N ALA A 216 2.30 -5.16 22.50
CA ALA A 216 2.16 -6.28 21.58
C ALA A 216 2.75 -6.00 20.18
N GLU A 217 3.19 -4.77 19.91
CA GLU A 217 3.59 -4.27 18.58
C GLU A 217 2.52 -4.53 17.50
N LYS A 218 1.24 -4.42 17.87
CA LYS A 218 0.09 -4.74 17.02
C LYS A 218 -0.56 -3.48 16.48
N LEU A 219 -0.52 -3.30 15.16
CA LEU A 219 -1.33 -2.30 14.44
C LEU A 219 -2.67 -2.94 14.03
N SER A 220 -3.78 -2.32 14.45
CA SER A 220 -5.13 -2.68 14.04
C SER A 220 -5.68 -1.66 13.04
N LEU A 221 -6.23 -2.17 11.94
CA LEU A 221 -6.87 -1.38 10.89
C LEU A 221 -8.27 -1.94 10.62
N VAL A 222 -9.20 -1.07 10.27
CA VAL A 222 -10.58 -1.46 9.91
C VAL A 222 -10.88 -1.06 8.47
N LYS A 223 -11.80 -1.77 7.81
CA LYS A 223 -12.23 -1.42 6.45
C LYS A 223 -12.83 -0.01 6.42
N PHE A 224 -12.54 0.76 5.38
CA PHE A 224 -13.28 1.97 5.04
C PHE A 224 -14.37 1.60 4.01
N ASP A 225 -15.64 1.70 4.41
CA ASP A 225 -16.75 1.24 3.57
C ASP A 225 -17.10 2.17 2.40
N GLU A 226 -16.63 3.43 2.42
CA GLU A 226 -16.86 4.41 1.35
C GLU A 226 -15.76 4.44 0.28
N TYR A 227 -14.78 3.53 0.35
CA TYR A 227 -13.71 3.41 -0.66
C TYR A 227 -14.16 2.70 -1.94
#